data_AF-A0ABD3TVM4-F1
#
_entry.id   AF-A0ABD3TVM4-F1
#
_cell.length_a   1.000
_cell.length_b   1.000
_cell.length_c   1.000
_cell.angle_alpha   90.00
_cell.angle_beta   90.00
_cell.angle_gamma   90.00
#
_symmetry.space_group_name_H-M   'P 1'
#
loop_
_entity.id
_entity.type
_entity.pdbx_description
1 polymer ?
#
loop_
_entity_poly.entity_id
_entity_poly.type
_entity_poly.pdbx_seq_one_letter_code
_entity_poly.pdbx_strand_id
1 'polypeptide(L)'
;MFWKRNYLKNIDKRDNRLRIRRERNERKNLMKPLGKRKVGNLSHNSSEDRVTKKMRGVVDLISELPEPVIHNIFAKLRSHIDVVRISTLSKRLKSMYNSYMTFDFDERHFKGHARKGRHNKLKAREVKNKLFNNYVENSLAVRIQPALCVDKFSLCVRNLDELRRIRMNEWILVAVCNKVKELEIHVKKKLYPLPDFVLSSSSITSLKLSACVFNHHAMKLDKLRILSMKDTFITHRTIWEIEKACPLIEDLRLVNCKGLLRIDISALLKLKRIEVHECVHLILIEIKAPNLETFWFHAMKNHQCIIEMNGCENLKNLNLRDRRMTDAMFSDYLLKYPLLENLVLQECRSLKRITISSGKLRSLALIRCENLKEANIEAPNLYSFQYNGEGLPFSTINALALRVAKFNFHHTKTSRFFVENKIFFENFQFNGFKLIACSKEDMKIYEEPKKAHLTRNIFCKIEVTNSSTSVLNIVENWLRECKGNRLTLVSLSTELLELIVTTLTNREDNPKCCRYYSKKCWRHCIQDVQILTIGYKTLVDLIWKP
;
A
#
# COMPACT_ATOMS: atom_id res chain seq x y z
N MET A 1 22.22 -49.85 -37.79
CA MET A 1 23.61 -49.34 -37.86
C MET A 1 23.67 -47.83 -37.53
N PHE A 2 23.40 -47.39 -36.28
CA PHE A 2 23.31 -45.93 -35.99
C PHE A 2 23.82 -45.43 -34.63
N TRP A 3 24.42 -46.29 -33.78
CA TRP A 3 24.83 -45.91 -32.41
C TRP A 3 26.34 -45.66 -32.20
N LYS A 4 27.21 -45.94 -33.19
CA LYS A 4 28.68 -45.73 -33.06
C LYS A 4 29.22 -44.38 -33.58
N ARG A 5 28.41 -43.51 -34.20
CA ARG A 5 28.88 -42.22 -34.78
C ARG A 5 28.77 -40.98 -33.87
N ASN A 6 28.02 -41.04 -32.76
CA ASN A 6 27.81 -39.88 -31.86
C ASN A 6 28.77 -39.80 -30.65
N TYR A 7 29.56 -40.84 -30.37
CA TYR A 7 30.51 -40.83 -29.24
C TYR A 7 31.76 -39.99 -29.55
N LEU A 8 32.31 -40.13 -30.76
CA LEU A 8 33.54 -39.45 -31.19
C LEU A 8 33.36 -37.92 -31.34
N LYS A 9 32.24 -37.44 -31.89
CA LYS A 9 31.96 -35.98 -32.05
C LYS A 9 31.78 -35.20 -30.73
N ASN A 10 31.84 -35.87 -29.58
CA ASN A 10 31.80 -35.23 -28.25
C ASN A 10 33.17 -35.13 -27.55
N ILE A 11 34.23 -35.69 -28.14
CA ILE A 11 35.59 -35.62 -27.59
C ILE A 11 36.28 -34.31 -28.05
N ASP A 12 36.33 -34.03 -29.36
CA ASP A 12 36.92 -32.79 -29.91
C ASP A 12 36.38 -31.50 -29.27
N LYS A 13 35.07 -31.49 -28.94
CA LYS A 13 34.40 -30.34 -28.32
C LYS A 13 34.71 -30.15 -26.82
N ARG A 14 35.43 -31.08 -26.18
CA ARG A 14 35.95 -30.91 -24.82
C ARG A 14 37.37 -30.32 -24.84
N ASP A 15 38.29 -30.84 -25.63
CA ASP A 15 39.68 -30.36 -25.65
C ASP A 15 39.81 -28.92 -26.16
N ASN A 16 39.04 -28.55 -27.19
CA ASN A 16 39.04 -27.18 -27.68
C ASN A 16 38.49 -26.15 -26.65
N ARG A 17 37.76 -26.61 -25.62
CA ARG A 17 37.33 -25.79 -24.47
C ARG A 17 38.31 -25.80 -23.29
N LEU A 18 39.28 -26.71 -23.27
CA LEU A 18 40.36 -26.74 -22.29
C LEU A 18 41.56 -25.89 -22.75
N ARG A 19 41.88 -25.91 -24.05
CA ARG A 19 42.99 -25.13 -24.65
C ARG A 19 42.82 -23.62 -24.43
N ILE A 20 41.67 -23.07 -24.86
CA ILE A 20 41.26 -21.65 -24.67
C ILE A 20 41.21 -21.23 -23.18
N ARG A 21 41.16 -22.18 -22.25
CA ARG A 21 41.10 -21.92 -20.81
C ARG A 21 42.47 -21.94 -20.11
N ARG A 22 43.52 -22.47 -20.76
CA ARG A 22 44.92 -22.42 -20.27
C ARG A 22 45.60 -21.11 -20.66
N GLU A 23 45.53 -20.73 -21.94
CA GLU A 23 46.13 -19.50 -22.50
C GLU A 23 45.66 -18.21 -21.79
N ARG A 24 44.45 -18.22 -21.20
CA ARG A 24 43.89 -17.09 -20.45
C ARG A 24 44.37 -16.97 -18.99
N ASN A 25 45.05 -17.98 -18.44
CA ASN A 25 45.62 -17.95 -17.10
C ASN A 25 47.11 -17.58 -17.08
N GLU A 26 47.86 -17.93 -18.13
CA GLU A 26 49.30 -17.67 -18.20
C GLU A 26 49.63 -16.17 -18.34
N ARG A 27 48.80 -15.42 -19.07
CA ARG A 27 48.92 -13.94 -19.19
C ARG A 27 48.52 -13.13 -17.94
N LYS A 28 48.56 -13.73 -16.74
CA LYS A 28 48.33 -13.04 -15.45
C LYS A 28 49.35 -13.32 -14.35
N ASN A 29 50.33 -14.21 -14.57
CA ASN A 29 51.35 -14.56 -13.58
C ASN A 29 52.77 -14.21 -14.08
N LEU A 30 53.07 -12.92 -14.21
CA LEU A 30 54.42 -12.37 -14.34
C LEU A 30 54.47 -10.96 -13.71
N MET A 31 55.64 -10.54 -13.22
CA MET A 31 55.90 -9.27 -12.50
C MET A 31 55.36 -9.13 -11.05
N LYS A 32 55.93 -9.97 -10.18
CA LYS A 32 56.58 -9.57 -8.90
C LYS A 32 58.08 -10.01 -9.01
N PRO A 33 59.03 -9.71 -8.09
CA PRO A 33 58.95 -9.16 -6.72
C PRO A 33 59.83 -7.86 -6.59
N LEU A 34 60.61 -7.47 -5.56
CA LEU A 34 61.01 -8.02 -4.25
C LEU A 34 61.55 -6.93 -3.27
N GLY A 35 61.06 -6.89 -2.02
CA GLY A 35 61.80 -6.38 -0.85
C GLY A 35 61.66 -4.88 -0.50
N LYS A 36 62.20 -4.39 0.63
CA LYS A 36 62.60 -5.03 1.91
C LYS A 36 62.94 -3.91 2.93
N ARG A 37 62.43 -3.99 4.18
CA ARG A 37 62.90 -3.35 5.44
C ARG A 37 63.67 -2.00 5.38
N LYS A 38 63.22 -0.99 6.16
CA LYS A 38 63.86 -0.58 7.44
C LYS A 38 63.10 0.54 8.20
N VAL A 39 63.53 0.77 9.45
CA VAL A 39 63.15 1.87 10.35
C VAL A 39 64.11 3.05 10.16
N GLY A 40 63.65 4.29 10.39
CA GLY A 40 64.47 5.51 10.43
C GLY A 40 63.73 6.65 11.18
N ASN A 41 64.47 7.53 11.84
CA ASN A 41 63.96 8.60 12.73
C ASN A 41 64.26 10.02 12.17
N LEU A 42 63.71 11.04 12.86
CA LEU A 42 64.12 12.48 12.83
C LEU A 42 63.74 13.28 11.56
N SER A 43 63.56 14.61 11.59
CA SER A 43 63.17 15.54 12.68
C SER A 43 62.83 16.96 12.13
N HIS A 44 62.17 17.76 13.00
CA HIS A 44 62.10 19.24 13.00
C HIS A 44 61.35 20.07 11.92
N ASN A 45 60.56 21.02 12.46
CA ASN A 45 60.27 22.39 12.02
C ASN A 45 59.78 22.64 10.57
N SER A 46 58.63 23.28 10.37
CA SER A 46 58.51 24.72 10.65
C SER A 46 57.07 25.23 10.84
N SER A 47 57.03 26.40 11.48
CA SER A 47 55.96 27.37 11.75
C SER A 47 54.72 27.46 10.84
N GLU A 48 53.56 27.54 11.52
CA GLU A 48 52.49 28.53 11.35
C GLU A 48 51.49 28.44 10.16
N ASP A 49 50.45 29.27 10.28
CA ASP A 49 49.33 29.53 9.38
C ASP A 49 48.57 28.36 8.74
N ARG A 50 47.62 27.83 9.53
CA ARG A 50 46.30 27.46 8.99
C ARG A 50 45.15 27.79 9.94
N VAL A 51 44.64 29.00 9.77
CA VAL A 51 43.41 29.58 10.31
C VAL A 51 42.37 28.51 10.69
N THR A 52 41.87 28.59 11.94
CA THR A 52 40.85 27.72 12.51
C THR A 52 39.49 27.92 11.85
N LYS A 53 39.34 27.40 10.62
CA LYS A 53 38.08 27.36 9.86
C LYS A 53 37.15 26.30 10.48
N LYS A 54 36.68 26.61 11.69
CA LYS A 54 35.76 25.86 12.53
C LYS A 54 34.46 25.64 11.75
N MET A 55 34.38 24.52 11.03
CA MET A 55 33.16 24.11 10.35
C MET A 55 32.02 24.14 11.37
N ARG A 56 31.04 25.03 11.15
CA ARG A 56 29.79 24.97 11.92
C ARG A 56 29.25 23.57 11.75
N GLY A 57 29.15 22.83 12.85
CA GLY A 57 28.69 21.45 12.81
C GLY A 57 27.34 21.39 12.13
N VAL A 58 27.16 20.43 11.21
CA VAL A 58 25.82 20.11 10.71
C VAL A 58 25.05 19.54 11.88
N VAL A 59 24.25 20.38 12.53
CA VAL A 59 23.46 20.02 13.71
C VAL A 59 22.55 18.87 13.34
N ASP A 60 22.63 17.76 14.09
CA ASP A 60 21.78 16.59 13.85
C ASP A 60 20.41 16.80 14.49
N LEU A 61 19.65 17.70 13.88
CA LEU A 61 18.27 18.04 14.21
C LEU A 61 17.33 16.81 14.22
N ILE A 62 17.74 15.68 13.62
CA ILE A 62 16.98 14.42 13.62
C ILE A 62 17.30 13.61 14.89
N SER A 63 18.57 13.55 15.33
CA SER A 63 18.91 13.00 16.64
C SER A 63 18.27 13.81 17.78
N GLU A 64 18.18 15.13 17.67
CA GLU A 64 17.64 16.01 18.73
C GLU A 64 16.14 15.83 19.00
N LEU A 65 15.39 15.23 18.06
CA LEU A 65 13.95 14.98 18.21
C LEU A 65 13.60 14.17 19.48
N PRO A 66 12.40 14.37 20.06
CA PRO A 66 11.90 13.53 21.17
C PRO A 66 11.78 12.06 20.77
N GLU A 67 11.99 11.16 21.74
CA GLU A 67 11.95 9.71 21.52
C GLU A 67 10.66 9.20 20.83
N PRO A 68 9.44 9.64 21.21
CA PRO A 68 8.22 9.22 20.52
C PRO A 68 8.18 9.64 19.05
N VAL A 69 8.85 10.73 18.67
CA VAL A 69 8.94 11.18 17.27
C VAL A 69 9.92 10.31 16.50
N ILE A 70 11.06 9.95 17.10
CA ILE A 70 12.05 9.03 16.52
C ILE A 70 11.47 7.62 16.34
N HIS A 71 10.73 7.10 17.33
CA HIS A 71 10.00 5.84 17.23
C HIS A 71 8.93 5.88 16.12
N ASN A 72 8.19 6.98 15.99
CA ASN A 72 7.26 7.18 14.88
C ASN A 72 7.98 7.20 13.52
N ILE A 73 9.14 7.86 13.40
CA ILE A 73 9.96 7.83 12.19
C ILE A 73 10.37 6.40 11.86
N PHE A 74 10.88 5.63 12.83
CA PHE A 74 11.23 4.22 12.66
C PHE A 74 10.03 3.38 12.18
N ALA A 75 8.84 3.61 12.74
CA ALA A 75 7.60 2.93 12.35
C ALA A 75 7.09 3.30 10.93
N LYS A 76 7.59 4.37 10.31
CA LYS A 76 7.32 4.69 8.88
C LYS A 76 8.39 4.17 7.91
N LEU A 77 9.50 3.60 8.40
CA LEU A 77 10.53 3.01 7.54
C LEU A 77 10.04 1.69 6.92
N ARG A 78 10.41 1.44 5.66
CA ARG A 78 9.89 0.31 4.87
C ARG A 78 10.46 -1.06 5.26
N SER A 79 11.47 -1.11 6.11
CA SER A 79 12.09 -2.35 6.58
C SER A 79 12.85 -2.11 7.88
N HIS A 80 12.84 -3.10 8.77
CA HIS A 80 13.70 -3.13 9.96
C HIS A 80 15.21 -3.01 9.62
N ILE A 81 15.62 -3.42 8.41
CA ILE A 81 17.01 -3.22 7.92
C ILE A 81 17.36 -1.72 7.84
N ASP A 82 16.40 -0.88 7.44
CA ASP A 82 16.61 0.56 7.31
C ASP A 82 16.50 1.27 8.67
N VAL A 83 15.70 0.74 9.61
CA VAL A 83 15.72 1.15 11.04
C VAL A 83 17.13 0.92 11.62
N VAL A 84 17.68 -0.29 11.47
CA VAL A 84 19.01 -0.64 11.98
C VAL A 84 20.09 0.26 11.35
N ARG A 85 20.02 0.54 10.05
CA ARG A 85 20.93 1.50 9.38
C ARG A 85 20.87 2.89 9.99
N ILE A 86 19.68 3.44 10.20
CA ILE A 86 19.53 4.78 10.80
C ILE A 86 20.01 4.78 12.26
N SER A 87 19.81 3.68 13.00
CA SER A 87 20.36 3.52 14.36
C SER A 87 21.90 3.59 14.40
N THR A 88 22.61 3.27 13.30
CA THR A 88 24.08 3.36 13.24
C THR A 88 24.63 4.77 12.96
N LEU A 89 23.77 5.74 12.61
CA LEU A 89 24.20 7.10 12.27
C LEU A 89 24.57 7.95 13.48
N SER A 90 24.02 7.65 14.67
CA SER A 90 24.20 8.44 15.89
C SER A 90 24.09 7.57 17.15
N LYS A 91 24.88 7.90 18.19
CA LYS A 91 24.78 7.25 19.51
C LYS A 91 23.37 7.39 20.10
N ARG A 92 22.70 8.52 19.89
CA ARG A 92 21.32 8.74 20.35
C ARG A 92 20.33 7.88 19.57
N LEU A 93 20.43 7.84 18.24
CA LEU A 93 19.57 6.96 17.41
C LEU A 93 19.79 5.47 17.72
N LYS A 94 21.00 5.05 18.10
CA LYS A 94 21.26 3.70 18.62
C LYS A 94 20.55 3.44 19.95
N SER A 95 20.55 4.41 20.86
CA SER A 95 19.85 4.31 22.15
C SER A 95 18.33 4.23 21.95
N MET A 96 17.76 5.12 21.12
CA MET A 96 16.33 5.11 20.77
C MET A 96 15.89 3.84 20.01
N TYR A 97 16.81 3.19 19.29
CA TYR A 97 16.53 1.89 18.68
C TYR A 97 16.48 0.75 19.70
N ASN A 98 17.24 0.82 20.81
CA ASN A 98 17.18 -0.19 21.85
C ASN A 98 15.80 -0.22 22.54
N SER A 99 15.23 0.97 22.83
CA SER A 99 13.89 1.13 23.40
C SER A 99 12.75 0.91 22.41
N TYR A 100 13.01 0.90 21.10
CA TYR A 100 12.01 0.62 20.07
C TYR A 100 11.65 -0.88 20.03
N MET A 101 10.63 -1.28 20.81
CA MET A 101 10.20 -2.68 20.98
C MET A 101 9.18 -3.15 19.93
N THR A 102 9.45 -2.84 18.65
CA THR A 102 8.69 -3.32 17.49
C THR A 102 9.56 -4.20 16.60
N PHE A 103 9.14 -5.45 16.41
CA PHE A 103 9.89 -6.48 15.70
C PHE A 103 9.10 -7.02 14.49
N ASP A 104 9.76 -7.15 13.34
CA ASP A 104 9.17 -7.72 12.10
C ASP A 104 10.04 -8.85 11.53
N PHE A 105 9.58 -10.08 11.74
CA PHE A 105 10.25 -11.31 11.34
C PHE A 105 9.62 -11.89 10.06
N ASP A 106 9.79 -11.18 8.95
CA ASP A 106 9.30 -11.64 7.65
C ASP A 106 10.33 -12.44 6.85
N GLU A 107 10.07 -13.75 6.73
CA GLU A 107 10.88 -14.69 5.96
C GLU A 107 11.00 -14.25 4.48
N ARG A 108 10.10 -13.43 3.92
CA ARG A 108 10.20 -12.92 2.54
C ARG A 108 11.45 -12.09 2.28
N HIS A 109 11.96 -11.34 3.27
CA HIS A 109 13.13 -10.46 3.11
C HIS A 109 14.41 -11.23 2.75
N PHE A 110 14.55 -12.46 3.23
CA PHE A 110 15.70 -13.33 3.00
C PHE A 110 15.70 -13.85 1.55
N LYS A 111 16.50 -13.26 0.66
CA LYS A 111 16.60 -13.70 -0.75
C LYS A 111 17.55 -14.88 -0.90
N GLY A 112 17.02 -16.06 -1.25
CA GLY A 112 17.83 -17.19 -1.69
C GLY A 112 18.11 -17.11 -3.19
N HIS A 113 19.38 -17.24 -3.60
CA HIS A 113 19.75 -17.25 -5.02
C HIS A 113 19.13 -18.48 -5.74
N ALA A 114 18.35 -18.24 -6.78
CA ALA A 114 17.61 -19.26 -7.51
C ALA A 114 18.51 -20.12 -8.42
N ARG A 115 19.22 -21.09 -7.83
CA ARG A 115 20.04 -22.07 -8.57
C ARG A 115 19.15 -23.02 -9.40
N LYS A 116 19.63 -23.43 -10.58
CA LYS A 116 18.96 -24.42 -11.46
C LYS A 116 19.02 -25.82 -10.81
N GLY A 117 17.99 -26.65 -11.04
CA GLY A 117 17.84 -28.02 -10.48
C GLY A 117 17.05 -28.11 -9.17
N ARG A 118 16.29 -29.20 -8.97
CA ARG A 118 15.35 -29.39 -7.84
C ARG A 118 16.07 -29.47 -6.48
N HIS A 119 17.13 -30.28 -6.37
CA HIS A 119 17.95 -30.39 -5.15
C HIS A 119 18.64 -29.07 -4.77
N ASN A 120 19.13 -28.31 -5.76
CA ASN A 120 19.78 -27.02 -5.50
C ASN A 120 18.79 -25.97 -4.95
N LYS A 121 17.53 -25.99 -5.39
CA LYS A 121 16.45 -25.17 -4.81
C LYS A 121 16.11 -25.59 -3.37
N LEU A 122 16.16 -26.89 -3.05
CA LEU A 122 15.96 -27.38 -1.67
C LEU A 122 17.10 -26.94 -0.75
N LYS A 123 18.37 -27.19 -1.10
CA LYS A 123 19.53 -26.75 -0.29
C LYS A 123 19.56 -25.23 -0.10
N ALA A 124 19.29 -24.44 -1.15
CA ALA A 124 19.21 -22.98 -1.03
C ALA A 124 18.07 -22.49 -0.13
N ARG A 125 16.96 -23.24 -0.04
CA ARG A 125 15.85 -22.97 0.88
C ARG A 125 16.20 -23.32 2.32
N GLU A 126 16.89 -24.43 2.55
CA GLU A 126 17.31 -24.87 3.88
C GLU A 126 18.29 -23.87 4.52
N VAL A 127 19.31 -23.44 3.77
CA VAL A 127 20.25 -22.38 4.20
C VAL A 127 19.51 -21.08 4.53
N LYS A 128 18.55 -20.69 3.68
CA LYS A 128 17.67 -19.54 3.96
C LYS A 128 16.89 -19.73 5.27
N ASN A 129 16.29 -20.89 5.50
CA ASN A 129 15.51 -21.16 6.70
C ASN A 129 16.38 -21.06 7.95
N LYS A 130 17.61 -21.63 7.92
CA LYS A 130 18.59 -21.50 9.00
C LYS A 130 18.95 -20.03 9.26
N LEU A 131 19.28 -19.25 8.23
CA LEU A 131 19.55 -17.80 8.38
C LEU A 131 18.36 -17.01 8.97
N PHE A 132 17.13 -17.38 8.64
CA PHE A 132 15.92 -16.77 9.22
C PHE A 132 15.74 -17.17 10.69
N ASN A 133 15.80 -18.48 11.00
CA ASN A 133 15.69 -19.02 12.35
C ASN A 133 16.71 -18.37 13.29
N ASN A 134 18.01 -18.42 12.94
CA ASN A 134 19.08 -17.81 13.74
C ASN A 134 18.86 -16.30 13.96
N TYR A 135 18.27 -15.58 12.99
CA TYR A 135 17.95 -14.15 13.15
C TYR A 135 16.79 -13.92 14.14
N VAL A 136 15.74 -14.74 14.10
CA VAL A 136 14.64 -14.71 15.07
C VAL A 136 15.15 -15.07 16.47
N GLU A 137 15.85 -16.21 16.59
CA GLU A 137 16.39 -16.75 17.84
C GLU A 137 17.37 -15.76 18.52
N ASN A 138 18.30 -15.17 17.76
CA ASN A 138 19.21 -14.12 18.28
C ASN A 138 18.48 -12.83 18.66
N SER A 139 17.44 -12.43 17.92
CA SER A 139 16.64 -11.24 18.27
C SER A 139 15.79 -11.46 19.52
N LEU A 140 15.27 -12.67 19.71
CA LEU A 140 14.56 -13.09 20.91
C LEU A 140 15.48 -13.00 22.13
N ALA A 141 16.65 -13.63 22.08
CA ALA A 141 17.61 -13.67 23.19
C ALA A 141 18.19 -12.28 23.53
N VAL A 142 18.60 -11.50 22.53
CA VAL A 142 19.33 -10.23 22.76
C VAL A 142 18.39 -9.05 23.04
N ARG A 143 17.13 -9.07 22.56
CA ARG A 143 16.22 -7.91 22.68
C ARG A 143 14.85 -8.17 23.29
N ILE A 144 14.27 -9.36 23.12
CA ILE A 144 12.88 -9.60 23.57
C ILE A 144 12.85 -10.19 24.98
N GLN A 145 13.61 -11.26 25.25
CA GLN A 145 13.66 -11.90 26.57
C GLN A 145 14.03 -10.91 27.70
N PRO A 146 14.98 -9.96 27.54
CA PRO A 146 15.29 -8.96 28.57
C PRO A 146 14.28 -7.80 28.66
N ALA A 147 13.29 -7.70 27.77
CA ALA A 147 12.37 -6.56 27.73
C ALA A 147 11.14 -6.76 28.63
N LEU A 148 10.79 -5.72 29.40
CA LEU A 148 9.62 -5.75 30.29
C LEU A 148 8.27 -5.80 29.55
N CYS A 149 8.23 -5.31 28.31
CA CYS A 149 7.10 -5.46 27.39
C CYS A 149 7.54 -5.36 25.93
N VAL A 150 6.73 -5.90 25.02
CA VAL A 150 6.86 -5.75 23.56
C VAL A 150 5.68 -4.95 23.03
N ASP A 151 5.93 -3.89 22.26
CA ASP A 151 4.84 -3.15 21.62
C ASP A 151 4.25 -3.92 20.45
N LYS A 152 5.12 -4.49 19.59
CA LYS A 152 4.69 -5.25 18.42
C LYS A 152 5.62 -6.41 18.07
N PHE A 153 5.01 -7.55 17.77
CA PHE A 153 5.66 -8.74 17.22
C PHE A 153 4.96 -9.19 15.94
N SER A 154 5.63 -9.03 14.79
CA SER A 154 5.20 -9.56 13.49
C SER A 154 6.04 -10.76 13.09
N LEU A 155 5.39 -11.83 12.61
CA LEU A 155 6.03 -13.07 12.19
C LEU A 155 5.38 -13.63 10.91
N CYS A 156 6.10 -13.55 9.78
CA CYS A 156 5.63 -14.02 8.48
C CYS A 156 6.45 -15.23 7.99
N VAL A 157 5.87 -16.43 8.12
CA VAL A 157 6.51 -17.74 7.88
C VAL A 157 5.88 -18.43 6.68
N ARG A 158 6.70 -19.01 5.80
CA ARG A 158 6.22 -19.66 4.57
C ARG A 158 6.45 -21.17 4.65
N ASN A 159 5.38 -21.95 4.48
CA ASN A 159 5.38 -23.42 4.51
C ASN A 159 5.80 -23.98 5.88
N LEU A 160 4.81 -24.30 6.71
CA LEU A 160 5.02 -25.06 7.93
C LEU A 160 5.27 -26.55 7.64
N ASP A 161 6.26 -27.07 8.32
CA ASP A 161 6.45 -28.47 8.68
C ASP A 161 6.38 -28.56 10.22
N GLU A 162 6.38 -29.78 10.76
CA GLU A 162 6.11 -30.02 12.19
C GLU A 162 7.12 -29.31 13.11
N LEU A 163 8.42 -29.44 12.78
CA LEU A 163 9.52 -28.82 13.53
C LEU A 163 9.48 -27.29 13.43
N ARG A 164 9.09 -26.72 12.28
CA ARG A 164 8.85 -25.28 12.17
C ARG A 164 7.61 -24.83 12.94
N ARG A 165 6.56 -25.65 13.09
CA ARG A 165 5.39 -25.31 13.93
C ARG A 165 5.80 -25.21 15.40
N ILE A 166 6.54 -26.19 15.91
CA ILE A 166 7.04 -26.21 17.30
C ILE A 166 7.87 -24.97 17.59
N ARG A 167 8.89 -24.66 16.76
CA ARG A 167 9.67 -23.42 16.90
C ARG A 167 8.84 -22.14 16.78
N MET A 168 7.81 -22.13 15.93
CA MET A 168 6.94 -20.95 15.84
C MET A 168 6.17 -20.72 17.15
N ASN A 169 5.71 -21.80 17.81
CA ASN A 169 5.09 -21.71 19.12
C ASN A 169 6.07 -21.17 20.17
N GLU A 170 7.31 -21.68 20.22
CA GLU A 170 8.37 -21.20 21.13
C GLU A 170 8.63 -19.69 20.97
N TRP A 171 8.77 -19.21 19.72
CA TRP A 171 9.01 -17.79 19.43
C TRP A 171 7.84 -16.88 19.81
N ILE A 172 6.60 -17.35 19.62
CA ILE A 172 5.39 -16.59 20.00
C ILE A 172 5.20 -16.63 21.53
N LEU A 173 5.51 -17.75 22.19
CA LEU A 173 5.43 -17.89 23.64
C LEU A 173 6.33 -16.86 24.34
N VAL A 174 7.57 -16.67 23.88
CA VAL A 174 8.46 -15.61 24.39
C VAL A 174 7.81 -14.22 24.24
N ALA A 175 7.24 -13.89 23.08
CA ALA A 175 6.56 -12.60 22.90
C ALA A 175 5.34 -12.42 23.83
N VAL A 176 4.58 -13.50 24.10
CA VAL A 176 3.45 -13.48 25.06
C VAL A 176 3.94 -13.32 26.50
N CYS A 177 4.99 -14.03 26.92
CA CYS A 177 5.61 -13.87 28.24
C CYS A 177 6.16 -12.45 28.44
N ASN A 178 6.80 -11.87 27.42
CA ASN A 178 7.22 -10.46 27.38
C ASN A 178 6.05 -9.51 27.01
N LYS A 179 4.81 -9.86 27.39
CA LYS A 179 3.62 -8.99 27.43
C LYS A 179 3.32 -8.22 26.13
N VAL A 180 3.38 -8.89 24.97
CA VAL A 180 3.13 -8.26 23.66
C VAL A 180 1.74 -7.60 23.57
N LYS A 181 1.69 -6.39 22.97
CA LYS A 181 0.45 -5.62 22.73
C LYS A 181 -0.14 -5.88 21.34
N GLU A 182 0.65 -5.70 20.27
CA GLU A 182 0.30 -6.09 18.89
C GLU A 182 0.97 -7.42 18.48
N LEU A 183 0.18 -8.42 18.11
CA LEU A 183 0.67 -9.70 17.60
C LEU A 183 0.15 -9.95 16.17
N GLU A 184 1.08 -10.05 15.21
CA GLU A 184 0.77 -10.31 13.78
C GLU A 184 1.41 -11.64 13.33
N ILE A 185 0.59 -12.65 13.00
CA ILE A 185 1.04 -13.98 12.59
C ILE A 185 0.56 -14.23 11.15
N HIS A 186 1.50 -14.41 10.23
CA HIS A 186 1.22 -14.58 8.81
C HIS A 186 1.81 -15.89 8.25
N VAL A 187 1.00 -16.93 8.19
CA VAL A 187 1.40 -18.24 7.67
C VAL A 187 1.03 -18.37 6.19
N LYS A 188 1.86 -19.06 5.39
CA LYS A 188 1.56 -19.34 3.97
C LYS A 188 1.57 -20.82 3.62
N LYS A 189 0.57 -21.23 2.82
CA LYS A 189 0.31 -22.56 2.24
C LYS A 189 -0.31 -23.64 3.13
N LYS A 190 -0.34 -23.47 4.45
CA LYS A 190 -1.02 -24.37 5.38
C LYS A 190 -1.77 -23.55 6.41
N LEU A 191 -2.79 -24.15 7.00
CA LEU A 191 -3.41 -23.64 8.22
C LEU A 191 -2.46 -23.89 9.41
N TYR A 192 -2.50 -23.01 10.40
CA TYR A 192 -1.75 -23.07 11.65
C TYR A 192 -2.72 -23.07 12.84
N PRO A 193 -2.76 -24.12 13.68
CA PRO A 193 -3.50 -24.05 14.93
C PRO A 193 -2.83 -23.03 15.84
N LEU A 194 -3.57 -22.01 16.25
CA LEU A 194 -3.08 -20.97 17.15
C LEU A 194 -2.93 -21.54 18.57
N PRO A 195 -1.79 -21.36 19.26
CA PRO A 195 -1.63 -21.90 20.60
C PRO A 195 -2.50 -21.21 21.64
N ASP A 196 -3.00 -21.97 22.61
CA ASP A 196 -4.00 -21.49 23.58
C ASP A 196 -3.45 -20.45 24.56
N PHE A 197 -2.13 -20.41 24.76
CA PHE A 197 -1.46 -19.33 25.51
C PHE A 197 -1.55 -17.97 24.82
N VAL A 198 -1.72 -17.92 23.48
CA VAL A 198 -2.05 -16.68 22.77
C VAL A 198 -3.48 -16.26 23.09
N LEU A 199 -4.40 -17.23 23.13
CA LEU A 199 -5.83 -17.05 23.40
C LEU A 199 -6.16 -16.75 24.86
N SER A 200 -5.18 -16.85 25.75
CA SER A 200 -5.30 -16.58 27.19
C SER A 200 -4.54 -15.31 27.62
N SER A 201 -4.03 -14.52 26.66
CA SER A 201 -3.13 -13.41 26.96
C SER A 201 -3.84 -12.14 27.42
N SER A 202 -3.54 -11.71 28.65
CA SER A 202 -4.04 -10.46 29.23
C SER A 202 -3.29 -9.19 28.79
N SER A 203 -2.39 -9.26 27.78
CA SER A 203 -1.66 -8.10 27.25
C SER A 203 -2.04 -7.70 25.83
N ILE A 204 -2.56 -8.63 25.01
CA ILE A 204 -2.80 -8.40 23.59
C ILE A 204 -4.02 -7.49 23.40
N THR A 205 -3.80 -6.34 22.75
CA THR A 205 -4.85 -5.40 22.35
C THR A 205 -5.16 -5.45 20.85
N SER A 206 -4.26 -6.04 20.06
CA SER A 206 -4.33 -6.08 18.60
C SER A 206 -3.78 -7.43 18.09
N LEU A 207 -4.65 -8.26 17.50
CA LEU A 207 -4.34 -9.60 17.02
C LEU A 207 -4.67 -9.73 15.53
N LYS A 208 -3.65 -9.99 14.69
CA LYS A 208 -3.81 -10.06 13.22
C LYS A 208 -3.27 -11.39 12.71
N LEU A 209 -4.16 -12.24 12.23
CA LEU A 209 -3.89 -13.64 11.90
C LEU A 209 -4.10 -13.89 10.41
N SER A 210 -3.18 -14.60 9.76
CA SER A 210 -3.35 -15.09 8.39
C SER A 210 -3.01 -16.56 8.27
N ALA A 211 -3.94 -17.32 7.68
CA ALA A 211 -3.96 -18.78 7.63
C ALA A 211 -3.79 -19.46 9.01
N CYS A 212 -4.34 -18.86 10.06
CA CYS A 212 -4.44 -19.46 11.40
C CYS A 212 -5.85 -20.00 11.64
N VAL A 213 -6.01 -20.87 12.63
CA VAL A 213 -7.29 -21.43 13.10
C VAL A 213 -7.26 -21.46 14.62
N PHE A 214 -8.38 -21.17 15.29
CA PHE A 214 -8.49 -21.32 16.74
C PHE A 214 -8.79 -22.77 17.11
N ASN A 215 -8.18 -23.25 18.19
CA ASN A 215 -8.60 -24.51 18.83
C ASN A 215 -9.90 -24.24 19.62
N HIS A 216 -10.75 -25.24 19.81
CA HIS A 216 -12.04 -25.11 20.50
C HIS A 216 -11.92 -25.09 22.04
N HIS A 217 -10.92 -24.39 22.55
CA HIS A 217 -10.65 -24.20 23.98
C HIS A 217 -11.12 -22.81 24.45
N ALA A 218 -11.27 -22.63 25.76
CA ALA A 218 -11.81 -21.40 26.33
C ALA A 218 -10.88 -20.21 26.07
N MET A 219 -11.31 -19.29 25.19
CA MET A 219 -10.62 -18.04 24.92
C MET A 219 -10.87 -17.03 26.05
N LYS A 220 -9.84 -16.25 26.41
CA LYS A 220 -9.93 -15.13 27.36
C LYS A 220 -9.00 -13.99 26.92
N LEU A 221 -9.56 -13.04 26.18
CA LEU A 221 -8.85 -11.92 25.54
C LEU A 221 -9.48 -10.58 25.93
N ASP A 222 -9.72 -10.39 27.23
CA ASP A 222 -10.48 -9.30 27.84
C ASP A 222 -10.11 -7.87 27.38
N LYS A 223 -8.89 -7.66 26.84
CA LYS A 223 -8.37 -6.36 26.39
C LYS A 223 -8.26 -6.21 24.87
N LEU A 224 -8.69 -7.21 24.10
CA LEU A 224 -8.57 -7.21 22.64
C LEU A 224 -9.51 -6.17 22.03
N ARG A 225 -8.94 -5.20 21.31
CA ARG A 225 -9.67 -4.13 20.60
C ARG A 225 -9.69 -4.34 19.09
N ILE A 226 -8.65 -4.92 18.52
CA ILE A 226 -8.51 -5.15 17.08
C ILE A 226 -8.33 -6.64 16.82
N LEU A 227 -9.24 -7.24 16.07
CA LEU A 227 -9.13 -8.63 15.59
C LEU A 227 -9.21 -8.67 14.06
N SER A 228 -8.11 -9.06 13.42
CA SER A 228 -8.09 -9.30 11.97
C SER A 228 -7.79 -10.76 11.70
N MET A 229 -8.63 -11.41 10.90
CA MET A 229 -8.44 -12.79 10.43
C MET A 229 -8.48 -12.84 8.91
N LYS A 230 -7.50 -13.51 8.32
CA LYS A 230 -7.31 -13.58 6.87
C LYS A 230 -6.95 -14.97 6.35
N ASP A 231 -7.54 -15.40 5.23
CA ASP A 231 -7.27 -16.69 4.60
C ASP A 231 -7.50 -17.89 5.58
N THR A 232 -8.40 -17.71 6.55
CA THR A 232 -8.66 -18.63 7.67
C THR A 232 -9.93 -19.49 7.46
N PHE A 233 -10.07 -20.56 8.24
CA PHE A 233 -11.36 -21.25 8.40
C PHE A 233 -12.02 -20.76 9.69
N ILE A 234 -13.28 -20.34 9.62
CA ILE A 234 -14.08 -19.76 10.71
C ILE A 234 -15.50 -20.30 10.58
N THR A 235 -16.14 -20.65 11.69
CA THR A 235 -17.54 -21.08 11.72
C THR A 235 -18.41 -20.06 12.46
N HIS A 236 -19.73 -20.18 12.38
CA HIS A 236 -20.66 -19.38 13.21
C HIS A 236 -20.33 -19.49 14.70
N ARG A 237 -20.07 -20.71 15.19
CA ARG A 237 -19.63 -20.97 16.57
C ARG A 237 -18.36 -20.18 16.94
N THR A 238 -17.43 -20.04 15.99
CA THR A 238 -16.19 -19.27 16.20
C THR A 238 -16.46 -17.77 16.38
N ILE A 239 -17.47 -17.20 15.71
CA ILE A 239 -17.87 -15.80 15.93
C ILE A 239 -18.47 -15.63 17.32
N TRP A 240 -19.35 -16.54 17.75
CA TRP A 240 -19.92 -16.55 19.11
C TRP A 240 -18.85 -16.75 20.20
N GLU A 241 -17.85 -17.61 19.97
CA GLU A 241 -16.70 -17.78 20.86
C GLU A 241 -15.88 -16.48 20.99
N ILE A 242 -15.71 -15.71 19.89
CA ILE A 242 -15.08 -14.38 19.90
C ILE A 242 -15.92 -13.35 20.66
N GLU A 243 -17.24 -13.27 20.40
CA GLU A 243 -18.13 -12.32 21.08
C GLU A 243 -18.06 -12.47 22.60
N LYS A 244 -18.06 -13.72 23.08
CA LYS A 244 -17.99 -14.04 24.51
C LYS A 244 -16.60 -13.77 25.13
N ALA A 245 -15.52 -14.01 24.39
CA ALA A 245 -14.15 -13.92 24.90
C ALA A 245 -13.47 -12.55 24.72
N CYS A 246 -14.02 -11.70 23.86
CA CYS A 246 -13.40 -10.45 23.42
C CYS A 246 -14.40 -9.25 23.43
N PRO A 247 -15.11 -8.96 24.55
CA PRO A 247 -16.22 -7.99 24.57
C PRO A 247 -15.81 -6.52 24.31
N LEU A 248 -14.50 -6.22 24.28
CA LEU A 248 -13.96 -4.87 24.03
C LEU A 248 -13.47 -4.65 22.59
N ILE A 249 -13.81 -5.52 21.62
CA ILE A 249 -13.46 -5.31 20.21
C ILE A 249 -14.10 -4.02 19.68
N GLU A 250 -13.25 -3.15 19.12
CA GLU A 250 -13.62 -1.93 18.41
C GLU A 250 -13.50 -2.11 16.88
N ASP A 251 -12.66 -3.03 16.40
CA ASP A 251 -12.34 -3.27 14.98
C ASP A 251 -12.23 -4.77 14.66
N LEU A 252 -13.18 -5.31 13.89
CA LEU A 252 -13.24 -6.72 13.46
C LEU A 252 -13.07 -6.84 11.94
N ARG A 253 -12.11 -7.64 11.47
CA ARG A 253 -11.83 -7.78 10.02
C ARG A 253 -11.73 -9.24 9.60
N LEU A 254 -12.59 -9.65 8.67
CA LEU A 254 -12.69 -11.00 8.10
C LEU A 254 -12.35 -10.93 6.61
N VAL A 255 -11.28 -11.59 6.17
CA VAL A 255 -10.75 -11.45 4.80
C VAL A 255 -10.46 -12.80 4.15
N ASN A 256 -11.19 -13.17 3.10
CA ASN A 256 -11.08 -14.47 2.42
C ASN A 256 -11.24 -15.66 3.40
N CYS A 257 -12.14 -15.50 4.37
CA CYS A 257 -12.47 -16.53 5.35
C CYS A 257 -13.44 -17.56 4.73
N LYS A 258 -13.36 -18.80 5.23
CA LYS A 258 -14.13 -19.95 4.74
C LYS A 258 -14.88 -20.62 5.89
N GLY A 259 -16.06 -21.18 5.62
CA GLY A 259 -16.92 -21.84 6.62
C GLY A 259 -17.98 -20.92 7.25
N LEU A 260 -17.94 -19.63 6.96
CA LEU A 260 -18.95 -18.65 7.38
C LEU A 260 -20.12 -18.64 6.38
N LEU A 261 -21.24 -19.28 6.75
CA LEU A 261 -22.51 -19.18 6.03
C LEU A 261 -23.37 -17.99 6.52
N ARG A 262 -23.35 -17.75 7.84
CA ARG A 262 -23.98 -16.63 8.54
C ARG A 262 -22.92 -15.95 9.41
N ILE A 263 -22.92 -14.62 9.43
CA ILE A 263 -22.34 -13.80 10.50
C ILE A 263 -23.50 -13.25 11.31
N ASP A 264 -23.40 -13.39 12.63
CA ASP A 264 -24.31 -12.81 13.61
C ASP A 264 -23.43 -12.13 14.67
N ILE A 265 -23.72 -10.86 14.95
CA ILE A 265 -22.98 -10.04 15.92
C ILE A 265 -23.99 -9.18 16.68
N SER A 266 -24.08 -9.39 17.99
CA SER A 266 -25.05 -8.70 18.85
C SER A 266 -24.57 -8.38 20.26
N ALA A 267 -23.45 -8.96 20.70
CA ALA A 267 -22.85 -8.70 22.01
C ALA A 267 -21.66 -7.71 21.95
N LEU A 268 -21.07 -7.48 20.78
CA LEU A 268 -19.94 -6.54 20.59
C LEU A 268 -20.35 -5.06 20.62
N LEU A 269 -20.89 -4.59 21.76
CA LEU A 269 -21.39 -3.22 21.94
C LEU A 269 -20.34 -2.11 21.75
N LYS A 270 -19.04 -2.43 21.75
CA LYS A 270 -17.94 -1.48 21.50
C LYS A 270 -17.45 -1.44 20.05
N LEU A 271 -18.03 -2.26 19.17
CA LEU A 271 -17.62 -2.37 17.76
C LEU A 271 -17.89 -1.07 16.99
N LYS A 272 -16.84 -0.44 16.48
CA LYS A 272 -16.88 0.78 15.64
C LYS A 272 -16.63 0.49 14.16
N ARG A 273 -15.88 -0.57 13.86
CA ARG A 273 -15.51 -0.96 12.50
C ARG A 273 -15.70 -2.46 12.29
N ILE A 274 -16.35 -2.81 11.19
CA ILE A 274 -16.31 -4.17 10.67
C ILE A 274 -15.94 -4.19 9.18
N GLU A 275 -15.09 -5.14 8.82
CA GLU A 275 -14.71 -5.43 7.44
C GLU A 275 -14.97 -6.91 7.11
N VAL A 276 -15.69 -7.20 6.02
CA VAL A 276 -15.97 -8.55 5.53
C VAL A 276 -15.67 -8.63 4.04
N HIS A 277 -14.52 -9.20 3.67
CA HIS A 277 -14.01 -9.25 2.30
C HIS A 277 -13.89 -10.67 1.76
N GLU A 278 -14.36 -10.90 0.53
CA GLU A 278 -14.18 -12.10 -0.30
C GLU A 278 -14.43 -13.43 0.44
N CYS A 279 -15.28 -13.43 1.48
CA CYS A 279 -15.62 -14.61 2.26
C CYS A 279 -16.50 -15.56 1.42
N VAL A 280 -16.19 -16.86 1.49
CA VAL A 280 -16.74 -17.86 0.56
C VAL A 280 -17.97 -18.54 1.16
N HIS A 281 -19.05 -18.63 0.36
CA HIS A 281 -20.37 -19.13 0.76
C HIS A 281 -21.09 -18.35 1.87
N LEU A 282 -20.71 -17.09 2.13
CA LEU A 282 -21.43 -16.22 3.05
C LEU A 282 -22.77 -15.76 2.44
N ILE A 283 -23.88 -16.07 3.12
CA ILE A 283 -25.27 -15.86 2.68
C ILE A 283 -25.96 -14.75 3.48
N LEU A 284 -25.58 -14.54 4.74
CA LEU A 284 -26.27 -13.62 5.66
C LEU A 284 -25.29 -12.95 6.63
N ILE A 285 -25.48 -11.64 6.83
CA ILE A 285 -24.79 -10.81 7.83
C ILE A 285 -25.86 -10.10 8.65
N GLU A 286 -26.04 -10.48 9.91
CA GLU A 286 -26.83 -9.76 10.91
C GLU A 286 -25.89 -9.06 11.89
N ILE A 287 -26.09 -7.75 12.11
CA ILE A 287 -25.27 -6.94 13.02
C ILE A 287 -26.17 -5.99 13.82
N LYS A 288 -26.06 -6.06 15.15
CA LYS A 288 -26.73 -5.19 16.12
C LYS A 288 -25.66 -4.49 16.96
N ALA A 289 -25.04 -3.46 16.40
CA ALA A 289 -23.88 -2.76 16.98
C ALA A 289 -24.11 -1.24 17.01
N PRO A 290 -24.62 -0.66 18.12
CA PRO A 290 -25.08 0.74 18.14
C PRO A 290 -23.94 1.77 18.00
N ASN A 291 -22.69 1.37 18.24
CA ASN A 291 -21.50 2.22 18.08
C ASN A 291 -20.79 2.03 16.73
N LEU A 292 -21.39 1.31 15.77
CA LEU A 292 -20.78 1.00 14.48
C LEU A 292 -20.68 2.24 13.58
N GLU A 293 -19.49 2.83 13.47
CA GLU A 293 -19.22 3.98 12.60
C GLU A 293 -18.84 3.57 11.17
N THR A 294 -18.35 2.35 10.94
CA THR A 294 -17.85 1.90 9.63
C THR A 294 -18.21 0.45 9.30
N PHE A 295 -18.87 0.26 8.16
CA PHE A 295 -19.13 -1.03 7.54
C PHE A 295 -18.43 -1.13 6.18
N TRP A 296 -17.65 -2.19 5.97
CA TRP A 296 -17.09 -2.54 4.67
C TRP A 296 -17.43 -3.98 4.31
N PHE A 297 -18.30 -4.18 3.33
CA PHE A 297 -18.59 -5.49 2.74
C PHE A 297 -18.08 -5.57 1.30
N HIS A 298 -17.46 -6.69 0.97
CA HIS A 298 -16.88 -6.91 -0.34
C HIS A 298 -17.13 -8.36 -0.83
N ALA A 299 -18.26 -8.57 -1.52
CA ALA A 299 -18.71 -9.90 -1.92
C ALA A 299 -17.73 -10.63 -2.84
N MET A 300 -17.64 -11.95 -2.66
CA MET A 300 -17.02 -12.84 -3.63
C MET A 300 -17.83 -12.85 -4.94
N LYS A 301 -17.17 -13.12 -6.07
CA LYS A 301 -17.83 -13.09 -7.39
C LYS A 301 -19.05 -14.02 -7.42
N ASN A 302 -20.16 -13.50 -7.92
CA ASN A 302 -21.42 -14.19 -8.18
C ASN A 302 -22.15 -14.78 -6.94
N HIS A 303 -21.66 -14.51 -5.72
CA HIS A 303 -22.35 -14.90 -4.50
C HIS A 303 -23.57 -13.99 -4.23
N GLN A 304 -24.32 -14.30 -3.18
CA GLN A 304 -25.53 -13.60 -2.75
C GLN A 304 -25.46 -13.51 -1.24
N CYS A 305 -25.55 -12.31 -0.69
CA CYS A 305 -25.42 -12.06 0.74
C CYS A 305 -26.48 -11.03 1.16
N ILE A 306 -27.37 -11.42 2.08
CA ILE A 306 -28.31 -10.52 2.74
C ILE A 306 -27.54 -9.83 3.88
N ILE A 307 -27.80 -8.54 4.10
CA ILE A 307 -27.09 -7.73 5.09
C ILE A 307 -28.12 -6.91 5.86
N GLU A 308 -28.18 -7.12 7.17
CA GLU A 308 -29.11 -6.48 8.10
C GLU A 308 -28.32 -5.88 9.26
N MET A 309 -28.24 -4.55 9.31
CA MET A 309 -27.48 -3.81 10.33
C MET A 309 -28.42 -3.04 11.27
N ASN A 310 -29.43 -3.73 11.77
CA ASN A 310 -30.53 -3.16 12.54
C ASN A 310 -30.00 -2.53 13.85
N GLY A 311 -30.27 -1.24 14.06
CA GLY A 311 -29.76 -0.46 15.19
C GLY A 311 -28.35 0.13 15.02
N CYS A 312 -27.74 0.06 13.84
CA CYS A 312 -26.42 0.65 13.55
C CYS A 312 -26.51 2.12 13.07
N GLU A 313 -27.33 2.94 13.73
CA GLU A 313 -27.68 4.31 13.29
C GLU A 313 -26.49 5.29 13.23
N ASN A 314 -25.44 5.04 14.01
CA ASN A 314 -24.20 5.83 14.04
C ASN A 314 -23.26 5.61 12.83
N LEU A 315 -23.71 4.88 11.81
CA LEU A 315 -22.91 4.54 10.63
C LEU A 315 -22.56 5.78 9.78
N LYS A 316 -21.27 6.12 9.76
CA LYS A 316 -20.71 7.26 9.00
C LYS A 316 -20.05 6.83 7.69
N ASN A 317 -19.53 5.60 7.63
CA ASN A 317 -18.75 5.10 6.50
C ASN A 317 -19.33 3.77 5.99
N LEU A 318 -19.84 3.76 4.75
CA LEU A 318 -20.41 2.58 4.10
C LEU A 318 -19.67 2.28 2.80
N ASN A 319 -19.04 1.10 2.72
CA ASN A 319 -18.35 0.63 1.53
C ASN A 319 -18.88 -0.76 1.12
N LEU A 320 -19.51 -0.83 -0.05
CA LEU A 320 -20.19 -2.02 -0.55
C LEU A 320 -19.66 -2.44 -1.92
N ARG A 321 -19.21 -3.69 -2.03
CA ARG A 321 -19.16 -4.43 -3.30
C ARG A 321 -20.17 -5.57 -3.27
N ASP A 322 -21.44 -5.25 -3.49
CA ASP A 322 -22.45 -6.27 -3.79
C ASP A 322 -22.93 -6.13 -5.24
N ARG A 323 -22.86 -7.24 -5.98
CA ARG A 323 -23.30 -7.31 -7.39
C ARG A 323 -24.81 -7.41 -7.53
N ARG A 324 -25.53 -7.83 -6.48
CA ARG A 324 -26.98 -8.11 -6.51
C ARG A 324 -27.85 -7.01 -5.89
N MET A 325 -27.26 -6.07 -5.15
CA MET A 325 -27.92 -4.89 -4.59
C MET A 325 -28.79 -4.18 -5.64
N THR A 326 -30.07 -4.04 -5.31
CA THR A 326 -31.08 -3.39 -6.16
C THR A 326 -31.27 -1.92 -5.77
N ASP A 327 -31.91 -1.15 -6.65
CA ASP A 327 -32.32 0.24 -6.38
C ASP A 327 -33.09 0.35 -5.03
N ALA A 328 -34.02 -0.56 -4.76
CA ALA A 328 -34.83 -0.57 -3.54
C ALA A 328 -34.00 -0.88 -2.27
N MET A 329 -33.07 -1.84 -2.33
CA MET A 329 -32.15 -2.09 -1.22
C MET A 329 -31.28 -0.86 -0.96
N PHE A 330 -30.78 -0.22 -2.03
CA PHE A 330 -29.95 0.99 -1.90
C PHE A 330 -30.70 2.15 -1.22
N SER A 331 -31.96 2.39 -1.59
CA SER A 331 -32.82 3.39 -0.92
C SER A 331 -33.02 3.08 0.56
N ASP A 332 -33.26 1.81 0.92
CA ASP A 332 -33.40 1.35 2.31
C ASP A 332 -32.13 1.60 3.16
N TYR A 333 -30.92 1.40 2.61
CA TYR A 333 -29.69 1.81 3.29
C TYR A 333 -29.64 3.32 3.58
N LEU A 334 -30.03 4.18 2.62
CA LEU A 334 -29.98 5.62 2.84
C LEU A 334 -30.97 6.11 3.90
N LEU A 335 -32.15 5.49 3.97
CA LEU A 335 -33.16 5.79 4.99
C LEU A 335 -32.71 5.31 6.40
N LYS A 336 -32.07 4.14 6.50
CA LYS A 336 -31.61 3.57 7.77
C LYS A 336 -30.36 4.22 8.36
N TYR A 337 -29.52 4.85 7.54
CA TYR A 337 -28.24 5.41 7.98
C TYR A 337 -28.10 6.91 7.61
N PRO A 338 -28.92 7.80 8.20
CA PRO A 338 -28.96 9.23 7.85
C PRO A 338 -27.68 10.01 8.22
N LEU A 339 -26.79 9.41 9.03
CA LEU A 339 -25.51 9.99 9.46
C LEU A 339 -24.33 9.66 8.52
N LEU A 340 -24.57 9.03 7.36
CA LEU A 340 -23.53 8.68 6.39
C LEU A 340 -22.78 9.91 5.87
N GLU A 341 -21.48 9.98 6.18
CA GLU A 341 -20.54 10.97 5.66
C GLU A 341 -19.78 10.43 4.43
N ASN A 342 -19.49 9.13 4.34
CA ASN A 342 -18.71 8.56 3.23
C ASN A 342 -19.36 7.29 2.67
N LEU A 343 -19.76 7.34 1.38
CA LEU A 343 -20.40 6.24 0.66
C LEU A 343 -19.54 5.77 -0.51
N VAL A 344 -19.25 4.47 -0.58
CA VAL A 344 -18.45 3.84 -1.64
C VAL A 344 -19.17 2.62 -2.18
N LEU A 345 -19.61 2.67 -3.44
CA LEU A 345 -20.23 1.55 -4.16
C LEU A 345 -19.25 1.02 -5.21
N GLN A 346 -19.04 -0.30 -5.24
CA GLN A 346 -18.07 -0.95 -6.15
C GLN A 346 -18.70 -2.15 -6.86
N GLU A 347 -18.52 -2.27 -8.18
CA GLU A 347 -19.08 -3.35 -9.02
C GLU A 347 -20.57 -3.67 -8.76
N CYS A 348 -21.37 -2.67 -8.37
CA CYS A 348 -22.79 -2.83 -8.04
C CYS A 348 -23.61 -2.99 -9.34
N ARG A 349 -23.66 -4.23 -9.85
CA ARG A 349 -24.15 -4.57 -11.19
C ARG A 349 -25.66 -4.70 -11.34
N SER A 350 -26.42 -4.81 -10.26
CA SER A 350 -27.89 -4.85 -10.32
C SER A 350 -28.55 -3.49 -10.08
N LEU A 351 -27.76 -2.51 -9.65
CA LEU A 351 -28.15 -1.11 -9.43
C LEU A 351 -28.30 -0.40 -10.79
N LYS A 352 -29.49 0.16 -11.04
CA LYS A 352 -29.88 0.81 -12.30
C LYS A 352 -30.15 2.30 -12.11
N ARG A 353 -30.71 2.68 -10.96
CA ARG A 353 -30.97 4.08 -10.58
C ARG A 353 -30.57 4.33 -9.14
N ILE A 354 -30.06 5.52 -8.86
CA ILE A 354 -29.84 6.02 -7.50
C ILE A 354 -30.42 7.41 -7.32
N THR A 355 -30.99 7.65 -6.15
CA THR A 355 -31.35 8.98 -5.65
C THR A 355 -30.69 9.12 -4.29
N ILE A 356 -29.90 10.19 -4.10
CA ILE A 356 -29.11 10.43 -2.90
C ILE A 356 -29.40 11.84 -2.42
N SER A 357 -30.28 12.00 -1.43
CA SER A 357 -30.56 13.29 -0.79
C SER A 357 -30.01 13.28 0.64
N SER A 358 -28.90 13.98 0.89
CA SER A 358 -28.24 13.99 2.21
C SER A 358 -27.42 15.25 2.47
N GLY A 359 -27.80 15.96 3.54
CA GLY A 359 -27.00 17.08 4.08
C GLY A 359 -25.76 16.65 4.86
N LYS A 360 -25.52 15.35 5.09
CA LYS A 360 -24.35 14.84 5.83
C LYS A 360 -23.27 14.23 4.92
N LEU A 361 -23.63 13.81 3.70
CA LEU A 361 -22.72 13.13 2.79
C LEU A 361 -21.57 14.07 2.36
N ARG A 362 -20.35 13.67 2.71
CA ARG A 362 -19.09 14.37 2.45
C ARG A 362 -18.33 13.77 1.26
N SER A 363 -18.28 12.45 1.14
CA SER A 363 -17.60 11.77 0.02
C SER A 363 -18.46 10.68 -0.60
N LEU A 364 -18.46 10.62 -1.93
CA LEU A 364 -19.22 9.64 -2.71
C LEU A 364 -18.34 9.05 -3.81
N ALA A 365 -18.21 7.73 -3.84
CA ALA A 365 -17.46 7.01 -4.86
C ALA A 365 -18.32 5.91 -5.51
N LEU A 366 -18.55 6.03 -6.82
CA LEU A 366 -19.35 5.11 -7.64
C LEU A 366 -18.43 4.40 -8.64
N ILE A 367 -18.02 3.17 -8.34
CA ILE A 367 -16.89 2.50 -9.00
C ILE A 367 -17.35 1.26 -9.77
N ARG A 368 -17.33 1.31 -11.10
CA ARG A 368 -17.64 0.20 -12.02
C ARG A 368 -19.05 -0.38 -11.81
N CYS A 369 -20.02 0.48 -11.51
CA CYS A 369 -21.43 0.13 -11.44
C CYS A 369 -22.01 0.08 -12.86
N GLU A 370 -21.60 -0.94 -13.62
CA GLU A 370 -21.70 -1.01 -15.09
C GLU A 370 -23.13 -0.90 -15.68
N ASN A 371 -24.17 -1.15 -14.87
CA ASN A 371 -25.59 -1.04 -15.29
C ASN A 371 -26.32 0.20 -14.74
N LEU A 372 -25.63 1.09 -14.03
CA LEU A 372 -26.19 2.33 -13.51
C LEU A 372 -26.50 3.26 -14.68
N LYS A 373 -27.77 3.62 -14.85
CA LYS A 373 -28.29 4.48 -15.94
C LYS A 373 -28.71 5.87 -15.46
N GLU A 374 -29.17 5.98 -14.22
CA GLU A 374 -29.66 7.23 -13.64
C GLU A 374 -29.07 7.45 -12.24
N ALA A 375 -28.72 8.69 -11.92
CA ALA A 375 -28.11 9.06 -10.67
C ALA A 375 -28.41 10.54 -10.35
N ASN A 376 -29.29 10.75 -9.37
CA ASN A 376 -29.75 12.06 -8.92
C ASN A 376 -29.15 12.31 -7.53
N ILE A 377 -28.32 13.33 -7.38
CA ILE A 377 -27.47 13.54 -6.18
C ILE A 377 -27.70 14.93 -5.61
N GLU A 378 -28.39 15.01 -4.48
CA GLU A 378 -28.65 16.20 -3.69
C GLU A 378 -27.81 16.15 -2.40
N ALA A 379 -26.54 16.49 -2.53
CA ALA A 379 -25.56 16.40 -1.45
C ALA A 379 -24.75 17.71 -1.35
N PRO A 380 -25.35 18.80 -0.84
CA PRO A 380 -24.72 20.13 -0.87
C PRO A 380 -23.38 20.20 -0.13
N ASN A 381 -23.15 19.31 0.86
CA ASN A 381 -21.92 19.21 1.64
C ASN A 381 -20.87 18.22 1.08
N LEU A 382 -21.09 17.67 -0.12
CA LEU A 382 -20.19 16.72 -0.78
C LEU A 382 -18.88 17.39 -1.23
N TYR A 383 -17.77 17.19 -0.49
CA TYR A 383 -16.46 17.77 -0.84
C TYR A 383 -15.69 16.98 -1.90
N SER A 384 -15.94 15.66 -2.01
CA SER A 384 -15.17 14.75 -2.85
C SER A 384 -16.06 13.75 -3.59
N PHE A 385 -15.97 13.76 -4.92
CA PHE A 385 -16.70 12.85 -5.79
C PHE A 385 -15.74 11.96 -6.60
N GLN A 386 -16.07 10.67 -6.73
CA GLN A 386 -15.37 9.75 -7.63
C GLN A 386 -16.34 8.90 -8.45
N TYR A 387 -16.09 8.82 -9.75
CA TYR A 387 -16.81 7.96 -10.69
C TYR A 387 -15.84 7.08 -11.52
N ASN A 388 -16.27 5.87 -11.86
CA ASN A 388 -15.57 4.98 -12.79
C ASN A 388 -16.60 4.14 -13.57
N GLY A 389 -16.66 4.26 -14.90
CA GLY A 389 -17.69 3.60 -15.73
C GLY A 389 -17.51 3.82 -17.24
N GLU A 390 -18.58 3.60 -18.02
CA GLU A 390 -18.55 3.78 -19.49
C GLU A 390 -19.21 5.08 -19.98
N GLY A 391 -20.35 5.46 -19.41
CA GLY A 391 -21.03 6.75 -19.64
C GLY A 391 -21.25 7.51 -18.33
N LEU A 392 -21.87 8.70 -18.35
CA LEU A 392 -22.35 9.37 -17.14
C LEU A 392 -23.84 9.07 -16.92
N PRO A 393 -24.25 8.49 -15.77
CA PRO A 393 -25.65 8.28 -15.44
C PRO A 393 -26.32 9.51 -14.80
N PHE A 394 -25.67 10.68 -14.79
CA PHE A 394 -26.04 11.79 -13.91
C PHE A 394 -27.06 12.74 -14.54
N SER A 395 -28.33 12.64 -14.14
CA SER A 395 -29.37 13.60 -14.54
C SER A 395 -29.26 14.90 -13.75
N THR A 396 -29.01 14.81 -12.44
CA THR A 396 -28.85 15.97 -11.54
C THR A 396 -27.74 15.74 -10.51
N ILE A 397 -26.91 16.76 -10.29
CA ILE A 397 -25.96 16.82 -9.16
C ILE A 397 -25.97 18.23 -8.56
N ASN A 398 -26.42 18.33 -7.31
CA ASN A 398 -26.29 19.50 -6.45
C ASN A 398 -25.23 19.21 -5.37
N ALA A 399 -24.04 19.78 -5.54
CA ALA A 399 -22.87 19.54 -4.69
C ALA A 399 -22.07 20.84 -4.45
N LEU A 400 -22.70 21.82 -3.79
CA LEU A 400 -22.17 23.18 -3.62
C LEU A 400 -20.77 23.23 -2.95
N ALA A 401 -20.50 22.37 -1.97
CA ALA A 401 -19.24 22.33 -1.22
C ALA A 401 -18.11 21.53 -1.91
N LEU A 402 -18.29 21.09 -3.15
CA LEU A 402 -17.34 20.24 -3.86
C LEU A 402 -15.97 20.92 -4.02
N ARG A 403 -14.91 20.11 -3.90
CA ARG A 403 -13.52 20.56 -4.08
C ARG A 403 -12.74 19.71 -5.07
N VAL A 404 -13.05 18.42 -5.14
CA VAL A 404 -12.40 17.47 -6.05
C VAL A 404 -13.44 16.51 -6.63
N ALA A 405 -13.47 16.39 -7.96
CA ALA A 405 -14.17 15.32 -8.68
C ALA A 405 -13.18 14.50 -9.50
N LYS A 406 -13.32 13.17 -9.51
CA LYS A 406 -12.46 12.26 -10.29
C LYS A 406 -13.31 11.31 -11.12
N PHE A 407 -13.15 11.33 -12.43
CA PHE A 407 -13.85 10.44 -13.34
C PHE A 407 -12.83 9.54 -14.08
N ASN A 408 -13.18 8.27 -14.28
CA ASN A 408 -12.34 7.30 -14.97
C ASN A 408 -13.22 6.53 -15.96
N PHE A 409 -12.78 6.40 -17.20
CA PHE A 409 -13.58 5.86 -18.29
C PHE A 409 -12.89 4.69 -18.96
N HIS A 410 -13.66 3.63 -19.23
CA HIS A 410 -13.13 2.46 -19.93
C HIS A 410 -12.93 2.76 -21.43
N HIS A 411 -11.83 2.27 -22.00
CA HIS A 411 -11.22 2.72 -23.26
C HIS A 411 -12.07 2.58 -24.55
N THR A 412 -13.27 2.01 -24.49
CA THR A 412 -13.99 1.44 -25.65
C THR A 412 -14.81 2.46 -26.46
N LYS A 413 -15.19 3.62 -25.90
CA LYS A 413 -16.11 4.60 -26.56
C LYS A 413 -15.74 6.09 -26.39
N THR A 414 -14.54 6.39 -25.90
CA THR A 414 -14.11 7.74 -25.48
C THR A 414 -14.20 8.85 -26.55
N SER A 415 -14.23 8.51 -27.85
CA SER A 415 -14.27 9.49 -28.95
C SER A 415 -15.63 10.16 -29.17
N ARG A 416 -16.74 9.58 -28.69
CA ARG A 416 -18.07 10.21 -28.70
C ARG A 416 -18.51 10.71 -27.32
N PHE A 417 -18.02 10.06 -26.26
CA PHE A 417 -18.35 10.34 -24.86
C PHE A 417 -18.45 11.85 -24.54
N PHE A 418 -17.46 12.66 -24.88
CA PHE A 418 -17.46 14.10 -24.57
C PHE A 418 -18.49 14.92 -25.36
N VAL A 419 -18.91 14.48 -26.54
CA VAL A 419 -19.97 15.13 -27.32
C VAL A 419 -21.33 14.77 -26.73
N GLU A 420 -21.55 13.48 -26.46
CA GLU A 420 -22.77 12.92 -25.86
C GLU A 420 -23.03 13.47 -24.45
N ASN A 421 -21.97 13.77 -23.69
CA ASN A 421 -22.05 14.24 -22.30
C ASN A 421 -21.72 15.74 -22.14
N LYS A 422 -21.62 16.51 -23.24
CA LYS A 422 -21.24 17.93 -23.24
C LYS A 422 -22.11 18.77 -22.30
N ILE A 423 -23.43 18.57 -22.36
CA ILE A 423 -24.45 19.28 -21.58
C ILE A 423 -24.22 19.10 -20.07
N PHE A 424 -23.82 17.90 -19.62
CA PHE A 424 -23.48 17.67 -18.20
C PHE A 424 -22.30 18.54 -17.77
N PHE A 425 -21.21 18.58 -18.56
CA PHE A 425 -20.02 19.38 -18.21
C PHE A 425 -20.25 20.90 -18.33
N GLU A 426 -21.23 21.35 -19.13
CA GLU A 426 -21.61 22.76 -19.22
C GLU A 426 -22.54 23.21 -18.08
N ASN A 427 -23.48 22.33 -17.66
CA ASN A 427 -24.43 22.62 -16.57
C ASN A 427 -23.81 22.45 -15.17
N PHE A 428 -22.76 21.63 -15.03
CA PHE A 428 -22.09 21.41 -13.74
C PHE A 428 -21.34 22.68 -13.29
N GLN A 429 -21.46 23.04 -12.01
CA GLN A 429 -21.01 24.35 -11.47
C GLN A 429 -19.48 24.43 -11.26
N PHE A 430 -18.70 24.31 -12.33
CA PHE A 430 -17.23 24.36 -12.32
C PHE A 430 -16.62 25.77 -12.15
N ASN A 431 -17.34 26.75 -11.58
CA ASN A 431 -16.78 28.08 -11.36
C ASN A 431 -15.59 28.00 -10.38
N GLY A 432 -14.42 28.49 -10.78
CA GLY A 432 -13.17 28.40 -10.00
C GLY A 432 -12.48 27.03 -9.99
N PHE A 433 -13.08 26.00 -10.59
CA PHE A 433 -12.44 24.70 -10.80
C PHE A 433 -11.54 24.70 -12.04
N LYS A 434 -10.56 23.80 -12.04
CA LYS A 434 -9.61 23.53 -13.13
C LYS A 434 -9.78 22.09 -13.57
N LEU A 435 -9.87 21.84 -14.88
CA LEU A 435 -10.13 20.54 -15.50
C LEU A 435 -8.83 19.91 -16.00
N ILE A 436 -8.53 18.69 -15.57
CA ILE A 436 -7.34 17.93 -15.95
C ILE A 436 -7.80 16.65 -16.64
N ALA A 437 -7.54 16.52 -17.94
CA ALA A 437 -7.78 15.29 -18.70
C ALA A 437 -6.43 14.61 -19.01
N CYS A 438 -6.27 13.32 -18.72
CA CYS A 438 -5.02 12.62 -18.99
C CYS A 438 -5.18 11.20 -19.56
N SER A 439 -4.17 10.83 -20.35
CA SER A 439 -3.89 9.50 -20.88
C SER A 439 -2.57 9.00 -20.26
N LYS A 440 -1.95 7.98 -20.84
CA LYS A 440 -0.61 7.54 -20.42
C LYS A 440 0.50 8.49 -20.92
N GLU A 441 0.28 9.12 -22.06
CA GLU A 441 1.31 9.87 -22.80
C GLU A 441 1.03 11.38 -22.81
N ASP A 442 -0.24 11.78 -22.80
CA ASP A 442 -0.68 13.18 -22.83
C ASP A 442 -1.44 13.57 -21.56
N MET A 443 -1.25 14.82 -21.11
CA MET A 443 -2.12 15.49 -20.15
C MET A 443 -2.53 16.85 -20.72
N LYS A 444 -3.81 17.22 -20.53
CA LYS A 444 -4.33 18.56 -20.81
C LYS A 444 -4.92 19.16 -19.55
N ILE A 445 -4.51 20.38 -19.22
CA ILE A 445 -5.02 21.17 -18.10
C ILE A 445 -5.74 22.38 -18.69
N TYR A 446 -6.98 22.61 -18.27
CA TYR A 446 -7.79 23.77 -18.61
C TYR A 446 -8.06 24.54 -17.32
N GLU A 447 -7.62 25.79 -17.24
CA GLU A 447 -7.87 26.66 -16.09
C GLU A 447 -9.36 26.97 -15.94
N GLU A 448 -10.07 27.14 -17.06
CA GLU A 448 -11.53 27.27 -17.13
C GLU A 448 -12.14 26.05 -17.86
N PRO A 449 -12.89 25.18 -17.17
CA PRO A 449 -13.51 24.00 -17.77
C PRO A 449 -14.52 24.34 -18.88
N LYS A 450 -15.15 25.52 -18.83
CA LYS A 450 -16.05 26.03 -19.89
C LYS A 450 -15.33 26.30 -21.21
N LYS A 451 -14.00 26.56 -21.19
CA LYS A 451 -13.15 26.73 -22.39
C LYS A 451 -12.58 25.40 -22.89
N ALA A 452 -12.98 24.27 -22.30
CA ALA A 452 -12.55 22.94 -22.74
C ALA A 452 -13.31 22.49 -24.00
N HIS A 453 -12.91 23.03 -25.15
CA HIS A 453 -13.23 22.44 -26.44
C HIS A 453 -12.55 21.07 -26.56
N LEU A 454 -13.26 20.04 -26.11
CA LEU A 454 -12.82 18.65 -26.06
C LEU A 454 -12.85 18.05 -27.48
N THR A 455 -11.78 18.31 -28.21
CA THR A 455 -11.45 17.65 -29.48
C THR A 455 -11.40 16.12 -29.32
N ARG A 456 -11.44 15.37 -30.44
CA ARG A 456 -11.46 13.89 -30.52
C ARG A 456 -10.21 13.20 -29.90
N ASN A 457 -10.00 13.35 -28.61
CA ASN A 457 -8.82 12.88 -27.87
C ASN A 457 -9.19 11.78 -26.87
N ILE A 458 -8.41 10.71 -26.85
CA ILE A 458 -8.65 9.51 -26.04
C ILE A 458 -8.07 9.71 -24.63
N PHE A 459 -8.71 10.60 -23.86
CA PHE A 459 -8.44 10.73 -22.43
C PHE A 459 -9.23 9.69 -21.65
N CYS A 460 -8.56 9.05 -20.70
CA CYS A 460 -9.09 7.90 -19.98
C CYS A 460 -9.47 8.27 -18.54
N LYS A 461 -8.87 9.34 -18.03
CA LYS A 461 -9.04 9.85 -16.67
C LYS A 461 -9.24 11.36 -16.72
N ILE A 462 -10.19 11.84 -15.92
CA ILE A 462 -10.45 13.26 -15.70
C ILE A 462 -10.37 13.52 -14.19
N GLU A 463 -9.66 14.56 -13.79
CA GLU A 463 -9.76 15.13 -12.44
C GLU A 463 -10.14 16.60 -12.54
N VAL A 464 -11.00 17.06 -11.63
CA VAL A 464 -11.46 18.45 -11.57
C VAL A 464 -11.24 18.96 -10.16
N THR A 465 -10.54 20.08 -10.00
CA THR A 465 -10.10 20.61 -8.69
C THR A 465 -10.06 22.13 -8.69
N ASN A 466 -10.50 22.78 -7.61
CA ASN A 466 -10.36 24.24 -7.46
C ASN A 466 -8.93 24.66 -7.06
N SER A 467 -8.25 23.85 -6.25
CA SER A 467 -6.88 24.09 -5.78
C SER A 467 -5.81 23.90 -6.87
N SER A 468 -4.96 24.92 -7.06
CA SER A 468 -3.77 24.87 -7.93
C SER A 468 -2.67 23.94 -7.40
N THR A 469 -2.52 23.80 -6.08
CA THR A 469 -1.55 22.85 -5.51
C THR A 469 -1.99 21.40 -5.71
N SER A 470 -3.30 21.13 -5.81
CA SER A 470 -3.81 19.83 -6.25
C SER A 470 -3.45 19.53 -7.71
N VAL A 471 -3.46 20.54 -8.60
CA VAL A 471 -3.03 20.38 -10.00
C VAL A 471 -1.57 19.93 -10.07
N LEU A 472 -0.66 20.61 -9.36
CA LEU A 472 0.77 20.24 -9.30
C LEU A 472 0.96 18.80 -8.80
N ASN A 473 0.26 18.40 -7.73
CA ASN A 473 0.29 17.03 -7.22
C ASN A 473 -0.19 16.01 -8.28
N ILE A 474 -1.22 16.34 -9.07
CA ILE A 474 -1.73 15.47 -10.14
C ILE A 474 -0.71 15.34 -11.29
N VAL A 475 -0.01 16.42 -11.65
CA VAL A 475 1.10 16.38 -12.62
C VAL A 475 2.26 15.51 -12.10
N GLU A 476 2.75 15.74 -10.88
CA GLU A 476 3.85 14.93 -10.32
C GLU A 476 3.48 13.44 -10.17
N ASN A 477 2.22 13.13 -9.83
CA ASN A 477 1.71 11.77 -9.79
C ASN A 477 1.74 11.11 -11.18
N TRP A 478 1.26 11.81 -12.21
CA TRP A 478 1.24 11.34 -13.59
C TRP A 478 2.65 11.12 -14.16
N LEU A 479 3.59 12.05 -13.92
CA LEU A 479 5.00 11.88 -14.32
C LEU A 479 5.67 10.69 -13.63
N ARG A 480 5.34 10.45 -12.35
CA ARG A 480 5.86 9.31 -11.59
C ARG A 480 5.32 7.95 -12.06
N GLU A 481 4.05 7.90 -12.46
CA GLU A 481 3.32 6.65 -12.71
C GLU A 481 3.20 6.27 -14.18
N CYS A 482 3.06 7.25 -15.07
CA CYS A 482 2.84 7.01 -16.50
C CYS A 482 4.09 7.24 -17.37
N LYS A 483 5.07 8.03 -16.90
CA LYS A 483 6.10 8.67 -17.75
C LYS A 483 5.48 9.44 -18.94
N GLY A 484 4.59 10.37 -18.64
CA GLY A 484 3.93 11.19 -19.66
C GLY A 484 4.91 11.99 -20.52
N ASN A 485 4.61 12.12 -21.82
CA ASN A 485 5.47 12.77 -22.81
C ASN A 485 5.05 14.22 -23.09
N ARG A 486 3.75 14.54 -23.03
CA ARG A 486 3.23 15.86 -23.47
C ARG A 486 2.25 16.45 -22.45
N LEU A 487 2.48 17.68 -22.04
CA LEU A 487 1.58 18.45 -21.18
C LEU A 487 1.09 19.69 -21.95
N THR A 488 -0.21 19.77 -22.25
CA THR A 488 -0.83 21.01 -22.73
C THR A 488 -1.46 21.75 -21.56
N LEU A 489 -1.14 23.01 -21.38
CA LEU A 489 -1.84 23.93 -20.51
C LEU A 489 -2.67 24.91 -21.36
N VAL A 490 -3.93 25.12 -20.97
CA VAL A 490 -4.86 26.08 -21.56
C VAL A 490 -5.28 27.01 -20.42
N SER A 491 -4.68 28.20 -20.37
CA SER A 491 -4.66 29.10 -19.20
C SER A 491 -4.79 30.55 -19.65
N LEU A 492 -5.34 31.40 -18.79
CA LEU A 492 -5.24 32.85 -18.94
C LEU A 492 -4.35 33.46 -17.85
N SER A 493 -4.26 32.82 -16.67
CA SER A 493 -3.28 33.18 -15.65
C SER A 493 -1.87 32.71 -16.04
N THR A 494 -0.87 33.56 -15.78
CA THR A 494 0.54 33.19 -15.82
C THR A 494 0.97 32.41 -14.58
N GLU A 495 0.35 32.64 -13.41
CA GLU A 495 0.77 32.04 -12.13
C GLU A 495 0.81 30.51 -12.17
N LEU A 496 -0.23 29.88 -12.71
CA LEU A 496 -0.31 28.41 -12.79
C LEU A 496 0.63 27.84 -13.85
N LEU A 497 0.89 28.60 -14.92
CA LEU A 497 1.90 28.30 -15.92
C LEU A 497 3.30 28.36 -15.30
N GLU A 498 3.63 29.45 -14.61
CA GLU A 498 4.90 29.65 -13.90
C GLU A 498 5.12 28.58 -12.83
N LEU A 499 4.10 28.25 -12.02
CA LEU A 499 4.17 27.17 -11.04
C LEU A 499 4.46 25.80 -11.67
N ILE A 500 3.80 25.46 -12.79
CA ILE A 500 4.06 24.20 -13.50
C ILE A 500 5.45 24.22 -14.16
N VAL A 501 5.79 25.28 -14.89
CA VAL A 501 7.06 25.44 -15.60
C VAL A 501 8.22 25.41 -14.62
N THR A 502 8.22 26.24 -13.57
CA THR A 502 9.26 26.22 -12.53
C THR A 502 9.37 24.88 -11.83
N THR A 503 8.25 24.17 -11.56
CA THR A 503 8.29 22.81 -10.99
C THR A 503 9.00 21.81 -11.92
N LEU A 504 8.88 21.98 -13.24
CA LEU A 504 9.51 21.13 -14.27
C LEU A 504 10.93 21.57 -14.64
N THR A 505 11.25 22.87 -14.63
CA THR A 505 12.57 23.41 -15.02
C THR A 505 13.55 23.48 -13.87
N ASN A 506 13.10 23.76 -12.63
CA ASN A 506 13.94 23.73 -11.42
C ASN A 506 14.30 22.27 -11.05
N ARG A 507 15.28 21.76 -11.79
CA ARG A 507 15.95 20.48 -11.60
C ARG A 507 17.44 20.80 -11.48
N GLU A 508 18.05 20.44 -10.35
CA GLU A 508 19.52 20.39 -10.29
C GLU A 508 20.01 19.39 -11.35
N ASP A 509 21.10 19.67 -12.08
CA ASP A 509 21.65 18.73 -13.10
C ASP A 509 21.93 17.34 -12.52
N ASN A 510 22.26 17.30 -11.23
CA ASN A 510 22.33 16.12 -10.39
C ASN A 510 21.37 16.25 -9.20
N PRO A 511 20.08 15.85 -9.33
CA PRO A 511 19.10 16.00 -8.27
C PRO A 511 19.54 15.26 -7.00
N LYS A 512 19.64 15.97 -5.87
CA LYS A 512 20.08 15.38 -4.58
C LYS A 512 19.06 14.39 -3.99
N CYS A 513 17.82 14.38 -4.49
CA CYS A 513 16.80 13.40 -4.13
C CYS A 513 17.18 11.97 -4.61
N CYS A 514 16.54 10.95 -4.07
CA CYS A 514 16.77 9.54 -4.43
C CYS A 514 18.24 9.03 -4.38
N ARG A 515 19.18 9.71 -3.69
CA ARG A 515 20.59 9.28 -3.55
C ARG A 515 20.72 7.81 -3.09
N TYR A 516 20.00 7.43 -2.05
CA TYR A 516 20.05 6.09 -1.45
C TYR A 516 19.08 5.05 -2.06
N TYR A 517 18.32 5.41 -3.10
CA TYR A 517 17.29 4.55 -3.69
C TYR A 517 17.69 4.04 -5.08
N SER A 518 17.57 2.73 -5.29
CA SER A 518 17.90 2.06 -6.56
C SER A 518 16.90 2.33 -7.68
N LYS A 519 15.68 2.79 -7.36
CA LYS A 519 14.77 3.44 -8.30
C LYS A 519 14.89 4.95 -8.14
N LYS A 520 15.27 5.63 -9.22
CA LYS A 520 15.26 7.10 -9.30
C LYS A 520 13.84 7.61 -9.58
N CYS A 521 13.56 8.85 -9.21
CA CYS A 521 12.29 9.52 -9.52
C CYS A 521 12.33 10.19 -10.91
N TRP A 522 11.17 10.65 -11.40
CA TRP A 522 11.03 11.27 -12.71
C TRP A 522 12.02 12.43 -12.95
N ARG A 523 12.35 13.24 -11.94
CA ARG A 523 13.32 14.34 -12.02
C ARG A 523 14.73 13.93 -12.47
N HIS A 524 15.12 12.66 -12.31
CA HIS A 524 16.38 12.14 -12.84
C HIS A 524 16.26 11.63 -14.29
N CYS A 525 15.05 11.20 -14.66
CA CYS A 525 14.77 10.44 -15.88
C CYS A 525 14.26 11.30 -17.04
N ILE A 526 13.85 12.54 -16.80
CA ILE A 526 13.68 13.53 -17.88
C ILE A 526 15.08 14.07 -18.26
N GLN A 527 15.35 14.16 -19.56
CA GLN A 527 16.54 14.72 -20.18
C GLN A 527 16.37 16.22 -20.45
N ASP A 528 15.27 16.60 -21.09
CA ASP A 528 14.99 17.95 -21.57
C ASP A 528 13.49 18.27 -21.46
N VAL A 529 13.13 19.56 -21.46
CA VAL A 529 11.75 20.06 -21.39
C VAL A 529 11.61 21.21 -22.38
N GLN A 530 10.86 20.98 -23.45
CA GLN A 530 10.66 21.95 -24.52
C GLN A 530 9.31 22.64 -24.33
N ILE A 531 9.30 23.98 -24.36
CA ILE A 531 8.13 24.79 -24.03
C ILE A 531 7.79 25.68 -25.23
N LEU A 532 6.55 25.60 -25.71
CA LEU A 532 6.03 26.39 -26.83
C LEU A 532 4.67 27.00 -26.45
N THR A 533 4.62 28.32 -26.30
CA THR A 533 3.39 29.08 -26.04
C THR A 533 2.84 29.67 -27.33
N ILE A 534 1.58 29.39 -27.64
CA ILE A 534 0.86 29.84 -28.83
C ILE A 534 -0.48 30.43 -28.37
N GLY A 535 -0.50 31.74 -28.13
CA GLY A 535 -1.63 32.44 -27.50
C GLY A 535 -1.91 31.89 -26.10
N TYR A 536 -3.19 31.61 -25.80
CA TYR A 536 -3.67 31.08 -24.51
C TYR A 536 -3.38 29.57 -24.28
N LYS A 537 -2.45 28.98 -25.06
CA LYS A 537 -2.08 27.55 -24.98
C LYS A 537 -0.57 27.41 -24.89
N THR A 538 -0.10 26.63 -23.92
CA THR A 538 1.31 26.26 -23.77
C THR A 538 1.46 24.76 -23.88
N LEU A 539 2.30 24.33 -24.80
CA LEU A 539 2.75 22.95 -24.96
C LEU A 539 4.07 22.79 -24.21
N VAL A 540 4.17 21.72 -23.41
CA VAL A 540 5.35 21.34 -22.67
C VAL A 540 5.66 19.88 -22.98
N ASP A 541 6.63 19.66 -23.85
CA ASP A 541 7.05 18.32 -24.29
C ASP A 541 8.27 17.86 -23.48
N LEU A 542 8.21 16.61 -23.01
CA LEU A 542 9.07 16.04 -21.98
C LEU A 542 9.91 14.91 -22.58
N ILE A 543 11.19 15.18 -22.82
CA ILE A 543 12.11 14.21 -23.41
C ILE A 543 12.67 13.33 -22.29
N TRP A 544 12.38 12.03 -22.32
CA TRP A 544 12.88 11.07 -21.33
C TRP A 544 14.23 10.48 -21.75
N LYS A 545 15.12 10.27 -20.76
CA LYS A 545 16.33 9.46 -20.93
C LYS A 545 15.93 8.00 -21.19
N PRO A 546 16.65 7.29 -22.08
CA PRO A 546 16.37 5.89 -22.42
C PRO A 546 16.52 4.94 -21.22
#